data_AF-A0A7G9BSV6-F1
#
_entry.id   AF-A0A7G9BSV6-F1
#
_cell.length_a   1.000
_cell.length_b   1.000
_cell.length_c   1.000
_cell.angle_alpha   90.00
_cell.angle_beta   90.00
_cell.angle_gamma   90.00
#
_symmetry.space_group_name_H-M   'P 1'
#
loop_
_entity.id
_entity.type
_entity.pdbx_description
1 polymer ?
#
loop_
_entity_poly.entity_id
_entity_poly.type
_entity_poly.pdbx_seq_one_letter_code
_entity_poly.pdbx_strand_id
1 'polypeptide(L)'
;MGIIACQNKRTSGDETTIEDNKLFQESISPPLITDNYTADPSAHVFNGKIYLYPSHDIDSGTPENDNGDHFDMNDYHVYSMDSVGGKVTDHGVTLSVNDVPWAKKQLWAPDAAYKDGQYFLYFPTKDQDEIFRIGVATSSSPSGPFKAEKTPVARYPSTTSDAKSAE
;
A
#
# COMPACT_ATOMS: atom_id res chain seq x y z
N MET A 1 -9.97 5.27 -23.10
CA MET A 1 -9.81 4.81 -21.70
C MET A 1 -10.28 3.38 -21.62
N GLY A 2 -9.38 2.42 -21.81
CA GLY A 2 -9.67 0.99 -21.70
C GLY A 2 -9.12 0.47 -20.38
N ILE A 3 -9.99 -0.16 -19.60
CA ILE A 3 -9.64 -0.92 -18.39
C ILE A 3 -8.93 -2.18 -18.87
N ILE A 4 -7.66 -2.37 -18.50
CA ILE A 4 -6.98 -3.66 -18.68
C ILE A 4 -7.28 -4.48 -17.42
N ALA A 5 -8.25 -5.39 -17.55
CA ALA A 5 -8.57 -6.39 -16.54
C ALA A 5 -7.60 -7.57 -16.65
N CYS A 6 -7.22 -8.13 -15.50
CA CYS A 6 -6.45 -9.36 -15.35
C CYS A 6 -7.14 -10.54 -16.05
N GLN A 7 -6.79 -10.83 -17.30
CA GLN A 7 -7.02 -12.14 -17.89
C GLN A 7 -5.80 -12.53 -18.71
N ASN A 8 -4.86 -13.23 -18.07
CA ASN A 8 -3.89 -14.02 -18.80
C ASN A 8 -3.94 -15.46 -18.29
N LYS A 9 -4.76 -16.29 -18.95
CA LYS A 9 -4.70 -17.75 -18.80
C LYS A 9 -3.36 -18.21 -19.35
N ARG A 10 -2.43 -18.63 -18.47
CA ARG A 10 -1.16 -19.24 -18.87
C ARG A 10 -1.44 -20.57 -19.57
N THR A 11 -1.23 -20.63 -20.88
CA THR A 11 -0.95 -21.87 -21.60
C THR A 11 0.55 -22.13 -21.52
N SER A 12 0.93 -23.33 -21.09
CA SER A 12 2.32 -23.79 -21.01
C SER A 12 2.98 -23.76 -22.39
N GLY A 13 3.95 -22.87 -22.62
CA GLY A 13 4.77 -22.91 -23.83
C GLY A 13 5.50 -21.64 -24.27
N ASP A 14 5.32 -20.48 -23.62
CA ASP A 14 5.95 -19.23 -24.07
C ASP A 14 6.79 -18.62 -22.95
N GLU A 15 8.11 -18.84 -22.98
CA GLU A 15 9.08 -18.09 -22.18
C GLU A 15 9.41 -16.78 -22.89
N THR A 16 8.41 -15.91 -23.03
CA THR A 16 8.65 -14.52 -23.44
C THR A 16 9.18 -13.79 -22.21
N THR A 17 10.44 -13.35 -22.24
CA THR A 17 10.98 -12.50 -21.18
C THR A 17 10.28 -11.14 -21.20
N ILE A 18 10.23 -10.42 -20.07
CA ILE A 18 9.58 -9.09 -20.01
C ILE A 18 10.17 -8.14 -21.07
N GLU A 19 11.45 -8.30 -21.40
CA GLU A 19 12.18 -7.52 -22.40
C GLU A 19 11.68 -7.78 -23.84
N ASP A 20 11.13 -8.97 -24.13
CA ASP A 20 10.60 -9.34 -25.45
C ASP A 20 9.15 -8.91 -25.67
N ASN A 21 8.49 -8.38 -24.62
CA ASN A 21 7.09 -7.99 -24.71
C ASN A 21 6.92 -6.65 -25.43
N LYS A 22 6.35 -6.69 -26.64
CA LYS A 22 6.06 -5.50 -27.45
C LYS A 22 5.26 -4.41 -26.70
N LEU A 23 4.32 -4.80 -25.84
CA LEU A 23 3.55 -3.84 -25.03
C LEU A 23 4.41 -3.13 -23.98
N PHE A 24 5.44 -3.81 -23.48
CA PHE A 24 6.42 -3.22 -22.57
C PHE A 24 7.33 -2.25 -23.32
N GLN A 25 7.83 -2.66 -24.49
CA GLN A 25 8.72 -1.82 -25.32
C GLN A 25 8.04 -0.56 -25.86
N GLU A 26 6.74 -0.61 -26.12
CA GLU A 26 5.95 0.54 -26.61
C GLU A 26 5.31 1.37 -25.49
N SER A 27 5.52 0.99 -24.21
CA SER A 27 4.95 1.73 -23.08
C SER A 27 5.62 3.08 -22.91
N ILE A 28 4.81 4.14 -22.82
CA ILE A 28 5.27 5.48 -22.43
C ILE A 28 5.66 5.57 -20.95
N SER A 29 5.27 4.57 -20.15
CA SER A 29 5.52 4.46 -18.71
C SER A 29 5.87 3.00 -18.39
N PRO A 30 7.14 2.57 -18.59
CA PRO A 30 7.55 1.25 -18.15
C PRO A 30 7.41 1.12 -16.62
N PRO A 31 7.22 -0.11 -16.08
CA PRO A 31 7.21 -0.35 -14.65
C PRO A 31 8.44 0.23 -13.97
N LEU A 32 8.21 0.96 -12.90
CA LEU A 32 9.26 1.59 -12.13
C LEU A 32 10.01 0.57 -11.24
N ILE A 33 9.29 -0.45 -10.79
CA ILE A 33 9.74 -1.53 -9.91
C ILE A 33 9.37 -2.84 -10.60
N THR A 34 10.34 -3.74 -10.76
CA THR A 34 10.16 -5.03 -11.47
C THR A 34 10.40 -6.25 -10.59
N ASP A 35 11.07 -6.09 -9.45
CA ASP A 35 11.39 -7.19 -8.53
C ASP A 35 10.23 -7.52 -7.57
N ASN A 36 9.26 -6.60 -7.43
CA ASN A 36 8.04 -6.75 -6.63
C ASN A 36 6.82 -6.25 -7.42
N TYR A 37 5.62 -6.68 -7.04
CA TYR A 37 4.37 -6.12 -7.56
C TYR A 37 3.91 -4.95 -6.68
N THR A 38 3.74 -3.77 -7.27
CA THR A 38 3.37 -2.55 -6.55
C THR A 38 2.15 -1.89 -7.17
N ALA A 39 1.24 -1.41 -6.33
CA ALA A 39 0.03 -0.68 -6.72
C ALA A 39 -0.15 0.60 -5.88
N ASP A 40 -1.14 1.42 -6.24
CA ASP A 40 -1.59 2.57 -5.45
C ASP A 40 -0.47 3.53 -4.97
N PRO A 41 0.40 4.03 -5.85
CA PRO A 41 1.57 4.80 -5.41
C PRO A 41 1.17 6.19 -4.88
N SER A 42 1.38 6.42 -3.59
CA SER A 42 1.42 7.75 -2.99
C SER A 42 2.84 8.31 -3.05
N ALA A 43 3.07 9.40 -3.78
CA ALA A 43 4.39 9.97 -4.01
C ALA A 43 4.58 11.30 -3.27
N HIS A 44 5.68 11.44 -2.53
CA HIS A 44 6.02 12.63 -1.76
C HIS A 44 7.48 13.04 -1.94
N VAL A 45 7.77 14.33 -1.82
CA VAL A 45 9.15 14.83 -1.79
C VAL A 45 9.54 15.12 -0.34
N PHE A 46 10.44 14.31 0.21
CA PHE A 46 10.99 14.49 1.55
C PHE A 46 12.52 14.57 1.49
N ASN A 47 13.13 15.50 2.22
CA ASN A 47 14.58 15.71 2.22
C ASN A 47 15.20 15.81 0.81
N GLY A 48 14.47 16.39 -0.14
CA GLY A 48 14.91 16.55 -1.53
C GLY A 48 14.91 15.27 -2.39
N LYS A 49 14.39 14.15 -1.89
CA LYS A 49 14.21 12.89 -2.63
C LYS A 49 12.73 12.59 -2.81
N ILE A 50 12.40 11.84 -3.87
CA ILE A 50 11.05 11.31 -4.08
C ILE A 50 10.94 10.02 -3.28
N TYR A 51 9.92 9.90 -2.44
CA TYR A 51 9.52 8.69 -1.74
C TYR A 51 8.18 8.21 -2.28
N LEU A 52 8.07 6.90 -2.46
CA LEU A 52 6.86 6.23 -2.92
C LEU A 52 6.39 5.27 -1.82
N TYR A 53 5.10 5.37 -1.51
CA TYR A 53 4.39 4.54 -0.54
C TYR A 53 3.29 3.76 -1.28
N PRO A 54 3.64 2.70 -2.02
CA PRO A 54 2.65 1.86 -2.71
C PRO A 54 2.10 0.75 -1.79
N SER A 55 0.99 0.14 -2.21
CA SER A 55 0.61 -1.22 -1.78
C SER A 55 1.64 -2.24 -2.31
N HIS A 56 1.86 -3.33 -1.57
CA HIS A 56 2.67 -4.47 -2.02
C HIS A 56 1.75 -5.67 -2.35
N ASP A 57 1.47 -5.85 -3.64
CA ASP A 57 0.62 -6.94 -4.12
C ASP A 57 1.34 -8.28 -4.03
N ILE A 58 0.59 -9.32 -3.63
CA ILE A 58 1.08 -10.70 -3.57
C ILE A 58 0.08 -11.64 -4.24
N ASP A 59 0.58 -12.72 -4.84
CA ASP A 59 -0.28 -13.82 -5.29
C ASP A 59 -0.68 -14.67 -4.07
N SER A 60 -1.71 -14.23 -3.36
CA SER A 60 -2.20 -14.85 -2.12
C SER A 60 -2.92 -16.18 -2.35
N GLY A 61 -3.33 -16.46 -3.59
CA GLY A 61 -4.22 -17.57 -3.93
C GLY A 61 -5.68 -17.39 -3.49
N THR A 62 -6.04 -16.23 -2.91
CA THR A 62 -7.42 -15.92 -2.52
C THR A 62 -8.29 -15.73 -3.78
N PRO A 63 -9.45 -16.43 -3.90
CA PRO A 63 -10.31 -16.31 -5.07
C PRO A 63 -10.81 -14.90 -5.33
N GLU A 64 -10.86 -14.53 -6.61
CA GLU A 64 -11.41 -13.25 -7.05
C GLU A 64 -12.90 -13.14 -6.72
N ASN A 65 -13.31 -11.98 -6.21
CA ASN A 65 -14.69 -11.63 -5.94
C ASN A 65 -14.88 -10.10 -5.87
N ASP A 66 -16.13 -9.65 -5.91
CA ASP A 66 -16.50 -8.23 -5.91
C ASP A 66 -16.22 -7.51 -4.58
N ASN A 67 -15.98 -8.27 -3.50
CA ASN A 67 -15.59 -7.70 -2.20
C ASN A 67 -14.11 -7.30 -2.15
N GLY A 68 -13.34 -7.66 -3.17
CA GLY A 68 -11.91 -7.40 -3.23
C GLY A 68 -11.09 -8.28 -2.28
N ASP A 69 -11.58 -9.47 -1.92
CA ASP A 69 -10.85 -10.34 -0.97
C ASP A 69 -9.52 -10.85 -1.54
N HIS A 70 -9.38 -10.93 -2.87
CA HIS A 70 -8.14 -11.27 -3.55
C HIS A 70 -7.04 -10.20 -3.40
N PHE A 71 -7.39 -8.97 -3.03
CA PHE A 71 -6.44 -7.93 -2.62
C PHE A 71 -6.05 -8.14 -1.15
N ASP A 72 -5.15 -9.10 -0.93
CA ASP A 72 -4.75 -9.62 0.39
C ASP A 72 -3.29 -9.30 0.74
N MET A 73 -2.89 -8.05 0.51
CA MET A 73 -1.57 -7.52 0.83
C MET A 73 -1.33 -7.52 2.35
N ASN A 74 -0.11 -7.86 2.76
CA ASN A 74 0.24 -8.12 4.16
C ASN A 74 1.36 -7.24 4.73
N ASP A 75 1.97 -6.39 3.89
CA ASP A 75 2.99 -5.44 4.30
C ASP A 75 3.10 -4.25 3.32
N TYR A 76 3.91 -3.26 3.69
CA TYR A 76 4.32 -2.17 2.80
C TYR A 76 5.83 -2.09 2.68
N HIS A 77 6.30 -1.91 1.45
CA HIS A 77 7.63 -1.43 1.14
C HIS A 77 7.59 0.07 0.87
N VAL A 78 8.65 0.80 1.25
CA VAL A 78 8.86 2.18 0.81
C VAL A 78 9.98 2.20 -0.21
N TYR A 79 9.79 2.98 -1.26
CA TYR A 79 10.79 3.17 -2.31
C TYR A 79 11.25 4.62 -2.34
N SER A 80 12.48 4.88 -2.81
CA SER A 80 12.93 6.24 -3.05
C SER A 80 13.79 6.41 -4.30
N MET A 81 13.80 7.64 -4.80
CA MET A 81 14.55 8.07 -5.98
C MET A 81 15.13 9.48 -5.76
N ASP A 82 16.33 9.73 -6.30
CA ASP A 82 16.94 11.06 -6.28
C ASP A 82 16.33 12.03 -7.30
N SER A 83 15.78 11.49 -8.39
CA SER A 83 15.16 12.25 -9.48
C SER A 83 14.23 11.35 -10.27
N VAL A 84 13.27 11.94 -10.98
CA VAL A 84 12.35 11.22 -11.87
C VAL A 84 13.16 10.45 -12.94
N GLY A 85 12.86 9.17 -13.13
CA GLY A 85 13.59 8.28 -14.04
C GLY A 85 14.97 7.81 -13.53
N GLY A 86 15.38 8.22 -12.33
CA GLY A 86 16.60 7.75 -11.68
C GLY A 86 16.49 6.34 -11.10
N LYS A 87 17.57 5.88 -10.47
CA LYS A 87 17.58 4.59 -9.75
C LYS A 87 16.56 4.58 -8.62
N VAL A 88 15.76 3.52 -8.57
CA VAL A 88 14.83 3.23 -7.48
C VAL A 88 15.56 2.43 -6.40
N THR A 89 15.38 2.82 -5.14
CA THR A 89 15.86 2.09 -3.97
C THR A 89 14.67 1.56 -3.20
N ASP A 90 14.60 0.23 -3.02
CA ASP A 90 13.68 -0.42 -2.09
C ASP A 90 14.29 -0.39 -0.67
N HIS A 91 13.51 0.09 0.31
CA HIS A 91 13.92 0.14 1.72
C HIS A 91 13.47 -1.10 2.53
N GLY A 92 12.86 -2.08 1.85
CA GLY A 92 12.34 -3.33 2.43
C GLY A 92 11.00 -3.13 3.12
N VAL A 93 10.58 -4.15 3.87
CA VAL A 93 9.34 -4.11 4.67
C VAL A 93 9.43 -3.02 5.73
N THR A 94 8.54 -2.05 5.65
CA THR A 94 8.47 -0.90 6.56
C THR A 94 7.35 -0.98 7.57
N LEU A 95 6.31 -1.77 7.28
CA LEU A 95 5.21 -2.11 8.19
C LEU A 95 4.57 -3.43 7.72
N SER A 96 4.36 -4.39 8.62
CA SER A 96 3.58 -5.60 8.36
C SER A 96 2.24 -5.56 9.11
N VAL A 97 1.21 -6.24 8.59
CA VAL A 97 -0.09 -6.37 9.26
C VAL A 97 0.05 -7.00 10.66
N ASN A 98 1.03 -7.90 10.83
CA ASN A 98 1.31 -8.56 12.10
C ASN A 98 1.83 -7.60 13.18
N ASP A 99 2.38 -6.45 12.78
CA ASP A 99 2.89 -5.42 13.69
C ASP A 99 1.80 -4.38 14.07
N VAL A 100 0.58 -4.52 13.53
CA VAL A 100 -0.56 -3.65 13.81
C VAL A 100 -1.52 -4.35 14.78
N PRO A 101 -1.56 -3.98 16.07
CA PRO A 101 -2.22 -4.79 17.11
C PRO A 101 -3.72 -5.02 16.94
N TRP A 102 -4.40 -4.15 16.19
CA TRP A 102 -5.84 -4.19 15.99
C TRP A 102 -6.24 -4.69 14.59
N ALA A 103 -5.29 -4.84 13.68
CA ALA A 103 -5.55 -5.25 12.30
C ALA A 103 -5.68 -6.77 12.18
N LYS A 104 -6.43 -7.20 11.18
CA LYS A 104 -6.61 -8.61 10.83
C LYS A 104 -5.98 -8.96 9.50
N LYS A 105 -6.22 -8.18 8.44
CA LYS A 105 -5.82 -8.49 7.05
C LYS A 105 -5.97 -7.29 6.11
N GLN A 106 -5.48 -7.43 4.88
CA GLN A 106 -5.68 -6.49 3.77
C GLN A 106 -5.13 -5.09 4.05
N LEU A 107 -3.81 -4.94 3.93
CA LEU A 107 -3.12 -3.65 3.94
C LEU A 107 -3.22 -2.97 2.56
N TRP A 108 -4.24 -2.14 2.36
CA TRP A 108 -4.54 -1.45 1.09
C TRP A 108 -3.83 -0.09 0.96
N ALA A 109 -4.01 0.60 -0.17
CA ALA A 109 -3.42 1.90 -0.51
C ALA A 109 -3.04 2.82 0.68
N PRO A 110 -1.74 2.97 1.01
CA PRO A 110 -1.28 3.86 2.06
C PRO A 110 -0.98 5.28 1.55
N ASP A 111 -0.81 6.21 2.48
CA ASP A 111 -0.29 7.56 2.20
C ASP A 111 0.59 8.04 3.37
N ALA A 112 1.48 9.00 3.11
CA ALA A 112 2.43 9.51 4.08
C ALA A 112 2.33 11.02 4.28
N ALA A 113 2.70 11.47 5.49
CA ALA A 113 2.83 12.88 5.81
C ALA A 113 4.03 13.13 6.72
N TYR A 114 4.49 14.38 6.76
CA TYR A 114 5.56 14.80 7.65
C TYR A 114 5.11 16.01 8.48
N LYS A 115 5.34 15.95 9.80
CA LYS A 115 5.06 17.05 10.71
C LYS A 115 5.96 16.98 11.94
N ASP A 116 6.50 18.11 12.37
CA ASP A 116 7.24 18.26 13.64
C ASP A 116 8.37 17.24 13.84
N GLY A 117 9.13 16.91 12.79
CA GLY A 117 10.24 15.95 12.88
C GLY A 117 9.83 14.48 12.77
N GLN A 118 8.55 14.20 12.59
CA GLN A 118 7.98 12.87 12.56
C GLN A 118 7.32 12.59 11.19
N TYR A 119 7.56 11.40 10.65
CA TYR A 119 6.84 10.87 9.49
C TYR A 119 5.69 10.00 9.97
N PHE A 120 4.56 10.13 9.28
CA PHE A 120 3.32 9.44 9.54
C PHE A 120 2.96 8.63 8.30
N LEU A 121 2.70 7.34 8.47
CA LEU A 121 2.11 6.48 7.46
C LEU A 121 0.66 6.24 7.84
N TYR A 122 -0.27 6.69 7.00
CA TYR A 122 -1.69 6.41 7.11
C TYR A 122 -2.02 5.22 6.23
N PHE A 123 -2.74 4.25 6.76
CA PHE A 123 -3.01 3.02 6.03
C PHE A 123 -4.40 2.45 6.36
N PRO A 124 -5.19 2.05 5.36
CA PRO A 124 -6.42 1.29 5.56
C PRO A 124 -6.13 -0.19 5.80
N THR A 125 -6.84 -0.80 6.75
CA THR A 125 -6.84 -2.26 6.95
C THR A 125 -8.12 -2.70 7.68
N LYS A 126 -8.51 -3.96 7.51
CA LYS A 126 -9.66 -4.53 8.21
C LYS A 126 -9.29 -4.86 9.66
N ASP A 127 -10.13 -4.43 10.60
CA ASP A 127 -10.02 -4.82 12.01
C ASP A 127 -10.50 -6.27 12.24
N GLN A 128 -10.52 -6.70 13.50
CA GLN A 128 -10.95 -8.05 13.90
C GLN A 128 -12.41 -8.37 13.52
N ASP A 129 -13.26 -7.34 13.43
CA ASP A 129 -14.66 -7.44 12.99
C ASP A 129 -14.81 -7.33 11.46
N GLU A 130 -13.68 -7.35 10.74
CA GLU A 130 -13.59 -7.22 9.28
C GLU A 130 -14.07 -5.87 8.73
N ILE A 131 -14.10 -4.83 9.57
CA ILE A 131 -14.47 -3.48 9.18
C ILE A 131 -13.20 -2.70 8.81
N PHE A 132 -13.20 -2.06 7.65
CA PHE A 132 -12.10 -1.17 7.28
C PHE A 132 -12.01 0.03 8.22
N ARG A 133 -10.81 0.23 8.77
CA ARG A 133 -10.42 1.40 9.55
C ARG A 133 -9.15 1.99 8.95
N ILE A 134 -8.86 3.23 9.32
CA ILE A 134 -7.58 3.88 8.98
C ILE A 134 -6.69 3.85 10.22
N GLY A 135 -5.50 3.29 10.07
CA GLY A 135 -4.41 3.34 11.03
C GLY A 135 -3.48 4.52 10.79
N VAL A 136 -2.66 4.79 11.80
CA VAL A 136 -1.49 5.65 11.68
C VAL A 136 -0.30 4.93 12.31
N ALA A 137 0.84 4.99 11.63
CA ALA A 137 2.13 4.51 12.12
C ALA A 137 3.16 5.63 12.00
N THR A 138 4.17 5.64 12.88
CA THR A 138 5.14 6.73 12.96
C THR A 138 6.58 6.26 12.77
N SER A 139 7.41 7.07 12.11
CA SER A 139 8.86 6.85 11.98
C SER A 139 9.66 8.17 11.98
N SER A 140 10.88 8.14 12.48
CA SER A 140 11.82 9.26 12.39
C SER A 140 12.46 9.40 11.00
N SER A 141 12.26 8.41 10.11
CA SER A 141 12.73 8.40 8.73
C SER A 141 11.56 8.35 7.74
N PRO A 142 11.63 9.03 6.59
CA PRO A 142 10.64 8.87 5.52
C PRO A 142 10.57 7.43 4.99
N SER A 143 11.66 6.66 5.12
CA SER A 143 11.76 5.26 4.68
C SER A 143 11.28 4.24 5.73
N GLY A 144 10.80 4.68 6.90
CA GLY A 144 10.48 3.76 7.99
C GLY A 144 11.72 3.14 8.65
N PRO A 145 11.56 1.97 9.33
CA PRO A 145 10.29 1.27 9.57
C PRO A 145 9.32 2.12 10.40
N PHE A 146 8.03 1.86 10.26
CA PHE A 146 6.96 2.57 10.95
C PHE A 146 6.41 1.74 12.10
N LYS A 147 6.18 2.39 13.24
CA LYS A 147 5.53 1.78 14.40
C LYS A 147 4.05 2.15 14.43
N ALA A 148 3.18 1.16 14.31
CA ALA A 148 1.75 1.37 14.34
C ALA A 148 1.23 1.76 15.72
N GLU A 149 0.26 2.67 15.73
CA GLU A 149 -0.53 2.95 16.92
C GLU A 149 -1.42 1.76 17.30
N LYS A 150 -1.68 1.64 18.61
CA LYS A 150 -2.42 0.49 19.17
C LYS A 150 -3.90 0.46 18.81
N THR A 151 -4.43 1.57 18.31
CA THR A 151 -5.84 1.72 17.92
C THR A 151 -5.92 2.44 16.58
N PRO A 152 -6.98 2.19 15.78
CA PRO A 152 -7.22 2.97 14.58
C PRO A 152 -7.52 4.44 14.92
N VAL A 153 -7.44 5.30 13.91
CA VAL A 153 -7.88 6.70 14.02
C VAL A 153 -9.35 6.73 14.43
N ALA A 154 -9.65 7.49 15.49
CA ALA A 154 -11.00 7.60 16.01
C ALA A 154 -11.95 8.14 14.94
N ARG A 155 -13.10 7.49 14.79
CA ARG A 155 -14.20 8.05 14.00
C ARG A 155 -14.71 9.30 14.74
N TYR A 156 -14.85 10.40 14.02
CA TYR A 156 -15.56 11.56 14.57
C TYR A 156 -16.95 11.11 15.05
N PRO A 157 -17.42 11.52 16.24
CA PRO A 157 -18.73 11.10 16.71
C PRO A 157 -19.79 11.56 15.69
N SER A 158 -20.46 10.61 15.05
CA SER A 158 -21.71 10.90 14.37
C SER A 158 -22.71 11.27 15.46
N THR A 159 -23.04 12.55 15.59
CA THR A 159 -24.05 13.02 16.53
C THR A 159 -25.42 12.47 16.15
N THR A 160 -25.71 11.23 16.54
CA THR A 160 -27.05 10.62 16.58
C THR A 160 -26.98 9.30 17.35
N SER A 161 -26.94 9.36 18.70
CA SER A 161 -27.73 8.47 19.58
C SER A 161 -27.44 8.62 21.08
N ASP A 162 -26.30 9.16 21.50
CA ASP A 162 -25.89 9.02 22.92
C ASP A 162 -26.32 10.18 23.83
N ALA A 163 -27.29 10.98 23.39
CA ALA A 163 -28.05 11.85 24.28
C ALA A 163 -29.20 11.06 24.90
N LYS A 164 -28.91 10.14 25.82
CA LYS A 164 -29.84 9.69 26.86
C LYS A 164 -29.11 8.90 27.94
N SER A 165 -29.39 9.29 29.18
CA SER A 165 -29.01 8.66 30.45
C SER A 165 -27.77 9.26 31.13
N ALA A 166 -27.89 10.53 31.49
CA ALA A 166 -27.34 11.03 32.74
C ALA A 166 -28.44 11.87 33.42
N GLU A 167 -29.27 11.19 34.19
CA GLU A 167 -30.03 11.75 35.32
C GLU A 167 -29.72 10.88 36.53
#